data_AF-A0A842KP94-F1
#
_entry.id   AF-A0A842KP94-F1
#
_cell.length_a   1.000
_cell.length_b   1.000
_cell.length_c   1.000
_cell.angle_alpha   90.00
_cell.angle_beta   90.00
_cell.angle_gamma   90.00
#
_symmetry.space_group_name_H-M   'P 1'
#
loop_
_entity.id
_entity.type
_entity.pdbx_description
1 polymer ?
#
loop_
_entity_poly.entity_id
_entity_poly.type
_entity_poly.pdbx_seq_one_letter_code
_entity_poly.pdbx_strand_id
1 'polypeptide(L)'
;MKKNAFVDKMQMDPQQRLKFQKGGLFFLAAFGIYLGIQGLYLMLVARNLLAGVPLFMAALMIAPPPVGISEMLRSNFDIIIPMYLRMGISIVLLFISWLNLP
;
A
#
# COMPACT_ATOMS: atom_id res chain seq x y z
N MET A 1 6.01 -42.16 11.24
CA MET A 1 5.50 -40.81 10.93
C MET A 1 6.18 -40.31 9.66
N LYS A 2 5.47 -40.24 8.52
CA LYS A 2 5.94 -39.65 7.26
C LYS A 2 4.99 -38.51 6.86
N LYS A 3 5.21 -37.34 7.44
CA LYS A 3 4.77 -36.05 6.90
C LYS A 3 6.06 -35.23 6.83
N ASN A 4 6.31 -34.55 5.70
CA ASN A 4 7.26 -33.41 5.53
C ASN A 4 8.02 -33.38 4.19
N ALA A 5 7.83 -34.32 3.25
CA ALA A 5 8.52 -34.24 1.96
C ALA A 5 7.88 -33.25 0.95
N PHE A 6 6.61 -32.85 1.15
CA PHE A 6 5.88 -31.97 0.23
C PHE A 6 5.95 -30.49 0.61
N VAL A 7 6.10 -30.18 1.90
CA VAL A 7 6.21 -28.79 2.41
C VAL A 7 7.60 -28.22 2.16
N ASP A 8 8.63 -29.07 2.14
CA ASP A 8 10.02 -28.65 1.91
C ASP A 8 10.29 -28.15 0.48
N LYS A 9 9.54 -28.65 -0.52
CA LYS A 9 9.72 -28.27 -1.93
C LYS A 9 9.10 -26.93 -2.31
N MET A 10 8.33 -26.31 -1.41
CA MET A 10 7.74 -24.97 -1.60
C MET A 10 8.50 -23.88 -0.83
N GLN A 11 9.60 -24.22 -0.17
CA GLN A 11 10.43 -23.22 0.48
C GLN A 11 11.27 -22.50 -0.58
N MET A 12 10.75 -21.37 -1.08
CA MET A 12 11.59 -20.43 -1.84
C MET A 12 12.84 -20.12 -1.03
N ASP A 13 13.98 -20.12 -1.70
CA ASP A 13 15.26 -19.70 -1.11
C ASP A 13 15.10 -18.33 -0.44
N PRO A 14 15.67 -18.09 0.76
CA PRO A 14 15.53 -16.82 1.46
C PRO A 14 15.88 -15.60 0.60
N GLN A 15 16.86 -15.71 -0.31
CA GLN A 15 17.21 -14.63 -1.25
C GLN A 15 16.13 -14.41 -2.32
N GLN A 16 15.50 -15.48 -2.81
CA GLN A 16 14.40 -15.37 -3.77
C GLN A 16 13.16 -14.73 -3.13
N ARG A 17 12.83 -15.07 -1.88
CA ARG A 17 11.76 -14.40 -1.12
C ARG A 17 12.04 -12.92 -0.94
N LEU A 18 13.28 -12.56 -0.60
CA LEU A 18 13.68 -11.16 -0.41
C LEU A 18 13.58 -10.37 -1.73
N LYS A 19 14.00 -10.95 -2.85
CA LYS A 19 13.85 -10.34 -4.18
C LYS A 19 12.38 -10.13 -4.53
N PHE A 20 11.53 -11.12 -4.27
CA PHE A 20 10.10 -11.01 -4.50
C PHE A 20 9.45 -9.92 -3.63
N GLN A 21 9.81 -9.86 -2.35
CA GLN A 21 9.33 -8.81 -1.43
C GLN A 21 9.79 -7.41 -1.86
N LYS A 22 11.05 -7.24 -2.26
CA LYS A 22 11.57 -5.97 -2.79
C LYS A 22 10.86 -5.55 -4.08
N GLY A 23 10.60 -6.51 -4.98
CA GLY A 23 9.82 -6.28 -6.19
C GLY A 23 8.40 -5.83 -5.86
N GLY A 24 7.70 -6.57 -4.99
CA GLY A 24 6.36 -6.21 -4.53
C GLY A 24 6.28 -4.83 -3.87
N LEU A 25 7.29 -4.49 -3.05
CA LEU A 25 7.41 -3.16 -2.43
C LEU A 25 7.56 -2.06 -3.49
N PHE A 26 8.38 -2.29 -4.51
CA PHE A 26 8.57 -1.35 -5.61
C PHE A 26 7.28 -1.11 -6.38
N PHE A 27 6.55 -2.18 -6.74
CA PHE A 27 5.25 -2.05 -7.42
C PHE A 27 4.22 -1.32 -6.56
N LEU A 28 4.16 -1.64 -5.26
CA LEU A 28 3.24 -0.99 -4.33
C LEU A 28 3.55 0.51 -4.18
N ALA A 29 4.83 0.87 -4.09
CA ALA A 29 5.27 2.25 -4.04
C ALA A 29 4.97 3.00 -5.34
N ALA A 30 5.28 2.42 -6.50
CA ALA A 30 4.97 3.02 -7.80
C ALA A 30 3.46 3.23 -7.98
N PHE A 31 2.65 2.22 -7.59
CA PHE A 31 1.20 2.32 -7.61
C PHE A 31 0.68 3.40 -6.66
N GLY A 32 1.20 3.47 -5.43
CA GLY A 32 0.87 4.54 -4.48
C GLY A 32 1.20 5.92 -5.03
N ILE A 33 2.38 6.11 -5.63
CA ILE A 33 2.76 7.39 -6.27
C ILE A 33 1.79 7.75 -7.40
N TYR A 34 1.47 6.78 -8.26
CA TYR A 34 0.52 6.97 -9.36
C TYR A 34 -0.85 7.43 -8.85
N LEU A 35 -1.41 6.74 -7.85
CA LEU A 35 -2.67 7.12 -7.22
C LEU A 35 -2.60 8.50 -6.56
N GLY A 36 -1.47 8.84 -5.93
CA GLY A 36 -1.26 10.13 -5.29
C GLY A 36 -1.27 11.28 -6.30
N ILE A 37 -0.54 11.13 -7.41
CA ILE A 37 -0.52 12.12 -8.50
C ILE A 37 -1.91 12.25 -9.12
N GLN A 38 -2.61 11.14 -9.35
CA GLN A 38 -3.95 11.15 -9.90
C GLN A 38 -4.96 11.82 -8.96
N GLY A 39 -4.84 11.58 -7.65
CA GLY A 39 -5.65 12.25 -6.63
C GLY A 39 -5.42 13.76 -6.62
N LEU A 40 -4.16 14.19 -6.68
CA LEU A 40 -3.80 15.60 -6.80
C LEU A 40 -4.34 16.23 -8.08
N TYR A 41 -4.26 15.52 -9.21
CA TYR A 41 -4.84 15.99 -10.48
C TYR A 41 -6.36 16.19 -10.36
N LEU A 42 -7.08 15.22 -9.80
CA LEU A 42 -8.52 15.30 -9.61
C LEU A 42 -8.91 16.49 -8.71
N MET A 43 -8.14 16.75 -7.66
CA MET A 43 -8.39 17.88 -6.75
C MET A 43 -8.07 19.24 -7.40
N LEU A 44 -6.88 19.38 -8.01
CA LEU A 44 -6.34 20.67 -8.44
C LEU A 44 -6.78 21.07 -9.85
N VAL A 45 -6.89 20.10 -10.77
CA VAL A 45 -7.18 20.35 -12.19
C VAL A 45 -8.66 20.11 -12.47
N ALA A 46 -9.17 18.92 -12.15
CA ALA A 46 -10.56 18.56 -12.42
C ALA A 46 -11.57 19.13 -11.41
N ARG A 47 -11.09 19.76 -10.32
CA ARG A 47 -11.91 20.28 -9.21
C ARG A 47 -12.89 19.26 -8.62
N ASN A 48 -12.57 17.97 -8.73
CA ASN A 48 -13.36 16.87 -8.20
C ASN A 48 -12.74 16.38 -6.89
N LEU A 49 -13.10 17.06 -5.80
CA LEU A 49 -12.62 16.73 -4.46
C LEU A 49 -13.18 15.40 -3.95
N LEU A 50 -14.39 15.03 -4.36
CA LEU A 50 -15.06 13.79 -3.94
C LEU A 50 -14.33 12.55 -4.45
N ALA A 51 -13.76 12.62 -5.65
CA ALA A 51 -12.89 11.55 -6.16
C ALA A 51 -11.43 11.72 -5.72
N GLY A 52 -10.92 12.96 -5.71
CA GLY A 52 -9.50 13.24 -5.52
C GLY A 52 -9.00 13.07 -4.09
N VAL A 53 -9.75 13.53 -3.08
CA VAL A 53 -9.34 13.40 -1.67
C VAL A 53 -9.24 11.92 -1.25
N PRO A 54 -10.24 11.06 -1.52
CA PRO A 54 -10.13 9.65 -1.16
C PRO A 54 -9.01 8.94 -1.91
N LEU A 55 -8.79 9.25 -3.20
CA LEU A 55 -7.70 8.65 -3.97
C LEU A 55 -6.32 8.98 -3.40
N PHE A 56 -6.12 10.24 -3.02
CA PHE A 56 -4.87 10.70 -2.43
C PHE A 56 -4.66 10.10 -1.03
N MET A 57 -5.70 10.02 -0.21
CA MET A 57 -5.61 9.37 1.11
C MET A 57 -5.34 7.88 0.99
N ALA A 58 -5.97 7.19 0.02
CA ALA A 58 -5.67 5.80 -0.29
C ALA A 58 -4.21 5.63 -0.74
N ALA A 59 -3.68 6.55 -1.55
CA ALA A 59 -2.28 6.54 -1.96
C ALA A 59 -1.32 6.61 -0.77
N LEU A 60 -1.56 7.51 0.20
CA LEU A 60 -0.76 7.62 1.42
C LEU A 60 -0.85 6.36 2.30
N MET A 61 -2.00 5.70 2.29
CA MET A 61 -2.20 4.46 3.04
C MET A 61 -1.61 3.23 2.35
N ILE A 62 -1.60 3.17 1.03
CA ILE A 62 -1.05 2.05 0.25
C ILE A 62 0.46 2.15 0.13
N ALA A 63 0.97 3.38 -0.06
CA ALA A 63 2.40 3.60 -0.17
C ALA A 63 3.07 3.09 1.12
N PRO A 64 3.96 2.08 1.00
CA PRO A 64 4.75 1.65 2.14
C PRO A 64 5.57 2.88 2.55
N PRO A 65 5.45 3.36 3.81
CA PRO A 65 6.33 4.43 4.23
C PRO A 65 7.75 3.90 4.05
N PRO A 66 8.67 4.69 3.46
CA PRO A 66 10.08 4.30 3.39
C PRO A 66 10.48 3.74 4.76
N VAL A 67 11.20 2.62 4.81
CA VAL A 67 11.45 1.87 6.06
C VAL A 67 11.89 2.80 7.20
N GLY A 68 12.73 3.80 6.90
CA GLY A 68 13.11 4.85 7.85
C GLY A 68 11.98 5.73 8.39
N ILE A 69 10.97 6.07 7.59
CA ILE A 69 9.78 6.84 8.03
C ILE A 69 8.86 5.96 8.90
N SER A 70 8.74 4.67 8.58
CA SER A 70 8.00 3.70 9.39
C SER A 70 8.63 3.54 10.78
N GLU A 71 9.96 3.40 10.85
CA GLU A 71 10.73 3.36 12.10
C GLU A 71 10.59 4.68 12.89
N MET A 72 10.64 5.83 12.21
CA MET A 72 10.46 7.14 12.82
C MET A 72 9.06 7.35 13.38
N LEU A 73 8.00 6.96 12.66
CA LEU A 73 6.62 7.04 13.13
C LEU A 73 6.38 6.13 14.34
N ARG A 74 6.93 4.92 14.29
CA ARG A 74 6.84 3.97 15.40
C ARG A 74 7.58 4.47 16.63
N SER A 75 8.76 5.07 16.44
CA SER A 75 9.60 5.60 17.52
C SER A 75 9.04 6.88 18.14
N ASN A 76 8.47 7.78 17.34
CA ASN A 76 8.06 9.12 17.81
C ASN A 76 6.58 9.22 18.19
N PHE A 77 5.71 8.39 17.65
CA PHE A 77 4.26 8.52 17.85
C PHE A 77 3.60 7.28 18.48
N ASP A 78 4.31 6.16 18.59
CA ASP A 78 3.77 4.85 19.03
C ASP A 78 2.51 4.41 18.23
N ILE A 79 2.30 5.01 17.05
CA ILE A 79 1.15 4.73 16.19
C ILE A 79 1.47 3.49 15.38
N ILE A 80 1.00 2.34 15.89
CA ILE A 80 0.99 1.08 15.14
C ILE A 80 -0.39 0.96 14.50
N ILE A 81 -0.58 1.52 13.29
CA ILE A 81 -1.76 1.20 12.49
C ILE A 81 -1.57 -0.21 11.92
N PRO A 82 -2.42 -1.18 12.30
CA PRO A 82 -2.30 -2.53 11.77
C PRO A 82 -2.47 -2.53 10.25
N MET A 83 -1.62 -3.29 9.56
CA MET A 83 -1.59 -3.39 8.09
C MET A 83 -2.98 -3.72 7.50
N TYR A 84 -3.74 -4.61 8.16
CA TYR A 84 -5.08 -5.01 7.71
C TYR A 84 -6.07 -3.85 7.75
N LEU A 85 -6.00 -2.99 8.78
CA LEU A 85 -6.90 -1.85 8.92
C LEU A 85 -6.55 -0.77 7.91
N ARG A 86 -5.25 -0.53 7.69
CA ARG A 86 -4.75 0.40 6.68
C ARG A 86 -5.19 -0.02 5.27
N MET A 87 -5.10 -1.31 4.95
CA MET A 87 -5.64 -1.85 3.70
C MET A 87 -7.15 -1.72 3.60
N GLY A 88 -7.89 -2.05 4.67
CA GLY A 88 -9.35 -1.93 4.69
C GLY A 88 -9.84 -0.51 4.42
N ILE A 89 -9.25 0.48 5.09
CA ILE A 89 -9.58 1.89 4.86
C ILE A 89 -9.19 2.32 3.43
N SER A 90 -8.02 1.90 2.94
CA SER A 90 -7.59 2.19 1.57
C SER A 90 -8.58 1.66 0.53
N ILE A 91 -9.08 0.44 0.70
CA ILE A 91 -10.06 -0.17 -0.21
C ILE A 91 -11.34 0.65 -0.24
N VAL A 92 -11.87 1.04 0.92
CA VAL A 92 -13.08 1.88 1.01
C VAL A 92 -12.86 3.23 0.32
N LEU A 93 -11.72 3.88 0.55
CA LEU A 93 -11.37 5.14 -0.10
C LEU A 93 -11.23 5.01 -1.62
N LEU A 94 -10.64 3.91 -2.10
CA LEU A 94 -10.58 3.62 -3.55
C LEU A 94 -11.97 3.43 -4.14
N PHE A 95 -12.87 2.74 -3.44
CA PHE A 95 -14.26 2.58 -3.86
C PHE A 95 -15.01 3.91 -3.92
N ILE A 96 -14.85 4.77 -2.89
CA ILE A 96 -15.46 6.10 -2.88
C ILE A 96 -14.91 6.92 -4.05
N SER A 97 -13.60 6.89 -4.27
CA SER A 97 -12.98 7.60 -5.39
C SER A 97 -13.54 7.12 -6.73
N TRP A 98 -13.60 5.79 -6.92
CA TRP A 98 -14.09 5.15 -8.14
C TRP A 98 -15.52 5.55 -8.49
N LEU A 99 -16.43 5.58 -7.50
CA LEU A 99 -17.82 5.98 -7.70
C LEU A 99 -18.00 7.46 -8.07
N ASN A 100 -17.01 8.30 -7.78
CA ASN A 100 -17.05 9.74 -8.04
C ASN A 100 -16.13 10.15 -9.21
N LEU A 101 -15.49 9.20 -9.90
CA LEU A 101 -14.75 9.51 -11.12
C LEU A 101 -15.72 9.99 -12.22
N PRO A 102 -15.33 11.00 -13.02
CA PRO A 102 -16.13 11.49 -14.12
C PRO A 102 -16.28 10.48 -15.26
#